data_AF-A0AAV9BLV0-F1
#
_entry.id   AF-A0AAV9BLV0-F1
#
_cell.length_a   1.000
_cell.length_b   1.000
_cell.length_c   1.000
_cell.angle_alpha   90.00
_cell.angle_beta   90.00
_cell.angle_gamma   90.00
#
_symmetry.space_group_name_H-M   'P 1'
#
loop_
_entity.id
_entity.type
_entity.pdbx_description
1 polymer ?
#
loop_
_entity_poly.entity_id
_entity_poly.type
_entity_poly.pdbx_seq_one_letter_code
_entity_poly.pdbx_strand_id
1 'polypeptide(L)'
;MQVKWSGVRTPHSTTPFVDEMYERLKATLTEYEVITCRWPDYTFILENAVADVEKAVLGALEKQYADVLAPLKDNLMPKKFGLKYVQKLAKRNSVDPYTVPDELGTLLNTMKRLLDVLRPKIEMQLKSWGSCIPEAGSTVAGEHLSEVTVMLRAKFRNYMQAVVEKLAENTRMQSATKLKKIIQDSKDSAIESDIQNRMQHLKTMLSKTIDHLHSVFQTHVFVTICRCFWDRMGQDVLSFLENRKENKSWYKASRVTVAILDDTFASQMQQLLGHVLQEKDLEPPRSIMEVRSILCKDAPNQKDSKYYY
;
A
#
# COMPACT_ATOMS: atom_id res chain seq x y z
N MET A 1 0.43 30.95 -13.50
CA MET A 1 -0.62 31.15 -12.49
C MET A 1 -0.93 29.81 -11.83
N GLN A 2 -0.66 29.67 -10.54
CA GLN A 2 -0.95 28.47 -9.78
C GLN A 2 -2.38 28.61 -9.24
N VAL A 3 -3.36 28.01 -9.91
CA VAL A 3 -4.74 28.01 -9.43
C VAL A 3 -4.81 26.99 -8.29
N LYS A 4 -4.79 27.47 -7.04
CA LYS A 4 -5.17 26.65 -5.88
C LYS A 4 -6.69 26.45 -5.95
N TRP A 5 -7.11 25.28 -6.41
CA TRP A 5 -8.51 24.88 -6.38
C TRP A 5 -8.92 24.61 -4.92
N SER A 6 -9.55 25.60 -4.29
CA SER A 6 -10.25 25.46 -3.02
C SER A 6 -11.70 25.04 -3.28
N GLY A 7 -11.88 23.81 -3.76
CA GLY A 7 -13.20 23.15 -3.77
C GLY A 7 -13.41 22.41 -2.46
N VAL A 8 -14.65 22.41 -1.95
CA VAL A 8 -15.08 21.60 -0.79
C VAL A 8 -14.65 20.15 -1.04
N ARG A 9 -13.69 19.66 -0.25
CA ARG A 9 -13.14 18.31 -0.38
C ARG A 9 -14.09 17.34 0.30
N THR A 10 -14.73 16.50 -0.47
CA THR A 10 -15.38 15.31 0.06
C THR A 10 -14.30 14.30 0.44
N PRO A 11 -14.43 13.59 1.58
CA PRO A 11 -13.66 12.37 1.84
C PRO A 11 -13.67 11.48 0.59
N HIS A 12 -12.57 10.76 0.34
CA HIS A 12 -12.47 9.81 -0.78
C HIS A 12 -12.44 10.41 -2.20
N SER A 13 -12.16 11.72 -2.35
CA SER A 13 -12.15 12.39 -3.65
C SER A 13 -11.05 11.91 -4.61
N THR A 14 -11.31 12.01 -5.91
CA THR A 14 -10.30 11.95 -6.99
C THR A 14 -10.09 13.33 -7.59
N THR A 15 -8.97 13.55 -8.28
CA THR A 15 -8.68 14.84 -8.90
C THR A 15 -9.48 15.02 -10.19
N PRO A 16 -10.32 16.07 -10.32
CA PRO A 16 -11.24 16.21 -11.45
C PRO A 16 -10.55 16.43 -12.80
N PHE A 17 -9.35 17.01 -12.82
CA PHE A 17 -8.62 17.23 -14.09
C PHE A 17 -8.31 15.91 -14.80
N VAL A 18 -8.05 14.83 -14.05
CA VAL A 18 -7.70 13.54 -14.65
C VAL A 18 -8.90 12.96 -15.38
N ASP A 19 -10.08 13.03 -14.75
CA ASP A 19 -11.34 12.64 -15.36
C ASP A 19 -11.61 13.46 -16.63
N GLU A 20 -11.46 14.78 -16.55
CA GLU A 20 -11.62 15.68 -17.70
C GLU A 20 -10.68 15.34 -18.86
N MET A 21 -9.39 15.09 -18.57
CA MET A 21 -8.41 14.73 -19.59
C MET A 21 -8.75 13.40 -20.27
N TYR A 22 -9.23 12.41 -19.51
CA TYR A 22 -9.62 11.10 -20.08
C TYR A 22 -10.94 11.18 -20.86
N GLU A 23 -11.91 12.00 -20.44
CA GLU A 23 -13.13 12.24 -21.23
C GLU A 23 -12.81 12.97 -22.54
N ARG A 24 -11.92 13.98 -22.50
CA ARG A 24 -11.42 14.65 -23.72
C ARG A 24 -10.69 13.67 -24.64
N LEU A 25 -9.78 12.87 -24.09
CA LEU A 25 -9.06 11.86 -24.85
C LEU A 25 -10.01 10.89 -25.54
N LYS A 26 -11.02 10.40 -24.81
CA LYS A 26 -12.05 9.51 -25.36
C LYS A 26 -12.84 10.18 -26.48
N ALA A 27 -13.28 11.43 -26.29
CA ALA A 27 -14.01 12.18 -27.31
C ALA A 27 -13.17 12.36 -28.58
N THR A 28 -11.90 12.74 -28.42
CA THR A 28 -10.96 12.84 -29.55
C THR A 28 -10.78 11.50 -30.25
N LEU A 29 -10.62 10.40 -29.52
CA LEU A 29 -10.53 9.07 -30.12
C LEU A 29 -11.78 8.74 -30.94
N THR A 30 -12.98 9.05 -30.46
CA THR A 30 -14.23 8.85 -31.22
C THR A 30 -14.23 9.58 -32.56
N GLU A 31 -13.64 10.78 -32.67
CA GLU A 31 -13.52 11.49 -33.95
C GLU A 31 -12.64 10.75 -34.97
N TYR A 32 -11.66 9.95 -34.51
CA TYR A 32 -10.80 9.14 -35.36
C TYR A 32 -11.40 7.80 -35.76
N GLU A 33 -12.56 7.40 -35.22
CA GLU A 33 -13.16 6.09 -35.43
C GLU A 33 -13.41 5.77 -36.92
N VAL A 34 -13.91 6.75 -37.69
CA VAL A 34 -14.15 6.57 -39.14
C VAL A 34 -12.83 6.34 -39.90
N ILE A 35 -11.76 7.02 -39.47
CA ILE A 35 -10.44 6.92 -40.10
C ILE A 35 -9.81 5.57 -39.76
N THR A 36 -9.85 5.14 -38.50
CA THR A 36 -9.27 3.87 -38.06
C THR A 36 -10.02 2.66 -38.61
N CYS A 37 -11.35 2.73 -38.76
CA CYS A 37 -12.12 1.68 -39.44
C CYS A 37 -11.73 1.51 -40.92
N ARG A 38 -11.35 2.60 -41.59
CA ARG A 38 -10.99 2.58 -43.02
C ARG A 38 -9.51 2.32 -43.27
N TRP A 39 -8.64 2.76 -42.35
CA TRP A 39 -7.20 2.56 -42.38
C TRP A 39 -6.70 2.10 -41.00
N PRO A 40 -6.83 0.80 -40.71
CA PRO A 40 -6.50 0.23 -39.41
C PRO A 40 -5.04 0.45 -38.96
N ASP A 41 -4.10 0.62 -39.90
CA ASP A 41 -2.68 0.87 -39.61
C ASP A 41 -2.43 2.15 -38.78
N TYR A 42 -3.32 3.14 -38.83
CA TYR A 42 -3.20 4.35 -38.01
C TYR A 42 -3.44 4.09 -36.52
N THR A 43 -3.99 2.93 -36.15
CA THR A 43 -4.22 2.55 -34.75
C THR A 43 -2.93 2.58 -33.93
N PHE A 44 -1.80 2.14 -34.50
CA PHE A 44 -0.51 2.15 -33.82
C PHE A 44 0.00 3.58 -33.53
N ILE A 45 -0.22 4.51 -34.45
CA ILE A 45 0.16 5.92 -34.26
C ILE A 45 -0.70 6.56 -33.18
N LEU A 46 -2.00 6.27 -33.18
CA LEU A 46 -2.92 6.71 -32.12
C LEU A 46 -2.58 6.10 -30.77
N GLU A 47 -2.17 4.83 -30.73
CA GLU A 47 -1.71 4.18 -29.51
C GLU A 47 -0.52 4.91 -28.88
N ASN A 48 0.46 5.29 -29.71
CA ASN A 48 1.62 6.08 -29.25
C ASN A 48 1.20 7.44 -28.72
N ALA A 49 0.33 8.16 -29.43
CA ALA A 49 -0.17 9.46 -28.99
C ALA A 49 -0.93 9.34 -27.66
N VAL A 50 -1.75 8.30 -27.50
CA VAL A 50 -2.45 8.00 -26.23
C VAL A 50 -1.43 7.74 -25.11
N ALA A 51 -0.44 6.89 -25.35
CA ALA A 51 0.59 6.60 -24.36
C ALA A 51 1.33 7.86 -23.91
N ASP A 52 1.65 8.77 -24.83
CA ASP A 52 2.29 10.05 -24.51
C ASP A 52 1.38 10.98 -23.69
N VAL A 53 0.09 11.07 -24.04
CA VAL A 53 -0.90 11.81 -23.25
C VAL A 53 -1.00 11.25 -21.84
N GLU A 54 -1.05 9.94 -21.68
CA GLU A 54 -1.13 9.30 -20.36
C GLU A 54 0.14 9.50 -19.53
N LYS A 55 1.32 9.43 -20.16
CA LYS A 55 2.61 9.79 -19.53
C LYS A 55 2.60 11.26 -19.07
N ALA A 56 2.07 12.17 -19.89
CA ALA A 56 1.97 13.59 -19.56
C ALA A 56 0.96 13.87 -18.42
N VAL A 57 -0.21 13.22 -18.42
CA VAL A 57 -1.20 13.31 -17.34
C VAL A 57 -0.60 12.83 -16.02
N LEU A 58 0.12 11.70 -16.03
CA LEU A 58 0.81 11.20 -14.85
C LEU A 58 1.90 12.16 -14.36
N GLY A 59 2.70 12.71 -15.27
CA GLY A 59 3.72 13.72 -14.93
C GLY A 59 3.12 14.99 -14.34
N ALA A 60 1.99 15.46 -14.87
CA ALA A 60 1.26 16.60 -14.33
C ALA A 60 0.70 16.30 -12.93
N LEU A 61 0.16 15.10 -12.72
CA LEU A 61 -0.33 14.63 -11.42
C LEU A 61 0.81 14.62 -10.39
N GLU A 62 1.96 14.03 -10.71
CA GLU A 62 3.11 14.00 -9.80
C GLU A 62 3.64 15.40 -9.46
N LYS A 63 3.60 16.32 -10.44
CA LYS A 63 3.99 17.72 -10.22
C LYS A 63 3.01 18.45 -9.31
N GLN A 64 1.70 18.22 -9.48
CA GLN A 64 0.66 18.83 -8.65
C GLN A 64 0.78 18.41 -7.18
N TYR A 65 1.15 17.16 -6.94
CA TYR A 65 1.26 16.58 -5.60
C TYR A 65 2.72 16.47 -5.11
N ALA A 66 3.66 17.22 -5.72
CA ALA A 66 5.08 17.11 -5.42
C ALA A 66 5.42 17.38 -3.95
N ASP A 67 4.73 18.33 -3.32
CA ASP A 67 4.96 18.71 -1.93
C ASP A 67 4.56 17.59 -0.95
N VAL A 68 3.43 16.91 -1.20
CA VAL A 68 2.98 15.79 -0.35
C VAL A 68 3.72 14.49 -0.64
N LEU A 69 4.31 14.36 -1.83
CA LEU A 69 5.20 13.26 -2.19
C LEU A 69 6.62 13.45 -1.63
N ALA A 70 7.05 14.69 -1.36
CA ALA A 70 8.41 14.97 -0.91
C ALA A 70 8.81 14.20 0.37
N PRO A 71 7.97 14.08 1.42
CA PRO A 71 8.28 13.28 2.61
C PRO A 71 8.44 11.78 2.34
N LEU A 72 7.88 11.27 1.23
CA LEU A 72 7.95 9.86 0.86
C LEU A 72 9.23 9.50 0.10
N LYS A 73 9.91 10.48 -0.51
CA LYS A 73 11.09 10.26 -1.36
C LYS A 73 12.24 9.55 -0.65
N ASP A 74 12.38 9.72 0.67
CA ASP A 74 13.39 9.03 1.47
C ASP A 74 13.17 7.52 1.57
N ASN A 75 11.93 7.05 1.39
CA ASN A 75 11.56 5.63 1.44
C ASN A 75 11.44 5.00 0.04
N LEU A 76 11.39 5.81 -1.02
CA LEU A 76 11.32 5.35 -2.42
C LEU A 76 12.68 4.93 -2.98
N MET A 77 13.79 5.35 -2.38
CA MET A 77 15.13 4.94 -2.81
C MET A 77 15.58 3.67 -2.07
N PRO A 78 16.24 2.71 -2.74
CA PRO A 78 16.89 1.59 -2.08
C PRO A 78 17.80 2.11 -0.98
N LYS A 79 17.71 1.53 0.23
CA LYS A 79 18.55 1.88 1.39
C LYS A 79 20.02 1.59 1.06
N LYS A 80 20.68 2.52 0.36
CA LYS A 80 22.14 2.50 0.19
C LYS A 80 22.73 2.75 1.58
N PHE A 81 23.31 1.70 2.15
CA PHE A 81 24.05 1.75 3.41
C PHE A 81 25.31 2.58 3.20
N GLY A 82 25.26 3.86 3.59
CA GLY A 82 26.41 4.77 3.54
C GLY A 82 25.99 6.23 3.61
N LEU A 83 26.50 6.96 4.60
CA LEU A 83 26.32 8.39 4.88
C LEU A 83 24.88 8.89 5.21
N LYS A 84 23.84 8.42 4.51
CA LYS A 84 22.44 8.84 4.75
C LYS A 84 21.89 8.40 6.11
N TYR A 85 22.43 7.34 6.72
CA TYR A 85 22.00 6.86 8.04
C TYR A 85 22.42 7.82 9.16
N VAL A 86 23.58 8.46 9.02
CA VAL A 86 24.08 9.47 9.98
C VAL A 86 23.27 10.77 9.86
N GLN A 87 22.91 11.15 8.63
CA GLN A 87 21.96 12.26 8.41
C GLN A 87 20.54 11.94 8.90
N LYS A 88 20.06 10.69 8.78
CA LYS A 88 18.77 10.24 9.38
C LYS A 88 18.76 10.32 10.91
N LEU A 89 19.91 10.13 11.56
CA LEU A 89 20.04 10.30 13.01
C LEU A 89 20.03 11.79 13.42
N ALA A 90 20.65 12.65 12.63
CA ALA A 90 20.71 14.10 12.88
C ALA A 90 19.41 14.86 12.50
N LYS A 91 18.63 14.37 11.51
CA LYS A 91 17.34 14.97 11.07
C LYS A 91 16.12 14.47 11.86
N ARG A 92 16.31 13.74 12.96
CA ARG A 92 15.24 13.22 13.82
C ARG A 92 14.51 14.31 14.64
N ASN A 93 14.43 15.52 14.11
CA ASN A 93 13.87 16.71 14.75
C ASN A 93 12.41 17.00 14.36
N SER A 94 11.73 16.15 13.58
CA SER A 94 10.27 16.14 13.60
C SER A 94 9.82 15.34 14.81
N VAL A 95 9.43 16.05 15.87
CA VAL A 95 8.91 15.47 17.11
C VAL A 95 7.55 14.79 16.88
N ASP A 96 6.86 15.15 15.80
CA ASP A 96 5.50 14.70 15.53
C ASP A 96 5.43 13.43 14.66
N PRO A 97 4.50 12.50 14.97
CA PRO A 97 4.20 11.35 14.13
C PRO A 97 3.75 11.76 12.73
N TYR A 98 4.20 11.02 11.71
CA TYR A 98 3.73 11.22 10.35
C TYR A 98 2.23 10.93 10.26
N THR A 99 1.46 11.86 9.69
CA THR A 99 0.04 11.68 9.38
C THR A 99 -0.14 11.75 7.87
N VAL A 100 -0.98 10.88 7.31
CA VAL A 100 -1.26 10.86 5.87
C VAL A 100 -2.10 12.09 5.50
N PRO A 101 -1.63 12.99 4.62
CA PRO A 101 -2.43 14.15 4.21
C PRO A 101 -3.61 13.76 3.30
N ASP A 102 -4.71 14.50 3.34
CA ASP A 102 -5.89 14.29 2.48
C ASP A 102 -5.54 14.37 0.98
N GLU A 103 -4.61 15.25 0.62
CA GLU A 103 -4.11 15.38 -0.75
C GLU A 103 -3.44 14.09 -1.24
N LEU A 104 -2.72 13.39 -0.36
CA LEU A 104 -2.11 12.11 -0.69
C LEU A 104 -3.17 11.02 -0.86
N GLY A 105 -4.25 11.09 -0.07
CA GLY A 105 -5.47 10.33 -0.31
C GLY A 105 -6.00 10.53 -1.72
N THR A 106 -6.21 11.80 -2.08
CA THR A 106 -6.72 12.18 -3.40
C THR A 106 -5.82 11.66 -4.53
N LEU A 107 -4.50 11.79 -4.39
CA LEU A 107 -3.53 11.27 -5.36
C LEU A 107 -3.66 9.75 -5.54
N LEU A 108 -3.60 8.98 -4.45
CA LEU A 108 -3.61 7.51 -4.53
C LEU A 108 -4.96 6.97 -5.00
N ASN A 109 -6.07 7.58 -4.58
CA ASN A 109 -7.41 7.26 -5.09
C ASN A 109 -7.49 7.54 -6.61
N THR A 110 -6.93 8.66 -7.07
CA THR A 110 -6.90 9.02 -8.50
C THR A 110 -6.04 8.05 -9.31
N MET A 111 -4.85 7.67 -8.82
CA MET A 111 -4.01 6.68 -9.48
C MET A 111 -4.69 5.31 -9.55
N LYS A 112 -5.43 4.92 -8.51
CA LYS A 112 -6.20 3.69 -8.50
C LYS A 112 -7.34 3.74 -9.51
N ARG A 113 -8.08 4.85 -9.55
CA ARG A 113 -9.15 5.09 -10.53
C ARG A 113 -8.63 5.06 -11.97
N LEU A 114 -7.46 5.65 -12.22
CA LEU A 114 -6.78 5.57 -13.51
C LEU A 114 -6.55 4.11 -13.93
N LEU A 115 -5.98 3.31 -13.03
CA LEU A 115 -5.66 1.90 -13.28
C LEU A 115 -6.90 1.03 -13.52
N ASP A 116 -7.95 1.23 -12.74
CA ASP A 116 -9.09 0.29 -12.70
C ASP A 116 -10.24 0.68 -13.64
N VAL A 117 -10.36 1.97 -13.98
CA VAL A 117 -11.56 2.46 -14.68
C VAL A 117 -11.23 3.25 -15.94
N LEU A 118 -10.36 4.26 -15.85
CA LEU A 118 -10.14 5.19 -16.97
C LEU A 118 -9.31 4.54 -18.08
N ARG A 119 -8.17 3.95 -17.75
CA ARG A 119 -7.31 3.27 -18.74
C ARG A 119 -7.98 2.07 -19.40
N PRO A 120 -8.61 1.14 -18.66
CA PRO A 120 -9.22 -0.04 -19.30
C PRO A 120 -10.29 0.32 -20.34
N LYS A 121 -11.00 1.45 -20.18
CA LYS A 121 -11.96 1.95 -21.17
C LYS A 121 -11.25 2.37 -22.48
N ILE A 122 -10.14 3.09 -22.37
CA ILE A 122 -9.35 3.50 -23.54
C ILE A 122 -8.69 2.29 -24.21
N GLU A 123 -8.09 1.38 -23.42
CA GLU A 123 -7.51 0.14 -23.93
C GLU A 123 -8.54 -0.73 -24.66
N MET A 124 -9.78 -0.81 -24.15
CA MET A 124 -10.87 -1.55 -24.79
C MET A 124 -11.25 -0.94 -26.15
N GLN A 125 -11.36 0.40 -26.22
CA GLN A 125 -11.66 1.11 -27.46
C GLN A 125 -10.57 0.86 -28.52
N LEU A 126 -9.29 1.03 -28.16
CA LEU A 126 -8.17 0.81 -29.09
C LEU A 126 -8.05 -0.65 -29.53
N LYS A 127 -8.27 -1.62 -28.62
CA LYS A 127 -8.29 -3.04 -28.96
C LYS A 127 -9.39 -3.39 -29.96
N SER A 128 -10.56 -2.74 -29.86
CA SER A 128 -11.65 -2.99 -30.80
C SER A 128 -11.25 -2.63 -32.24
N TRP A 129 -10.48 -1.56 -32.44
CA TRP A 129 -9.99 -1.15 -33.76
C TRP A 129 -8.84 -2.03 -34.26
N GLY A 130 -7.95 -2.47 -33.35
CA GLY A 130 -6.86 -3.37 -33.69
C GLY A 130 -7.30 -4.77 -34.16
N SER A 131 -8.49 -5.23 -33.76
CA SER A 131 -9.05 -6.52 -34.20
C SER A 131 -9.34 -6.61 -35.70
N CYS A 132 -9.37 -5.47 -36.40
CA CYS A 132 -9.56 -5.38 -37.84
C CYS A 132 -8.25 -5.47 -38.64
N ILE A 133 -7.08 -5.52 -37.99
CA ILE A 133 -5.76 -5.59 -38.63
C ILE A 133 -5.34 -7.06 -38.73
N PRO A 134 -5.01 -7.59 -39.93
CA PRO A 134 -4.36 -8.89 -40.05
C PRO A 134 -3.04 -8.90 -39.26
N GLU A 135 -2.64 -10.01 -38.64
CA GLU A 135 -1.32 -10.14 -37.96
C GLU A 135 -0.17 -9.96 -38.97
N ALA A 136 0.18 -8.71 -39.28
CA ALA A 136 1.18 -8.36 -40.27
C ALA A 136 2.18 -7.38 -39.66
N GLY A 137 3.31 -7.92 -39.18
CA GLY A 137 4.49 -7.13 -38.83
C GLY A 137 4.93 -7.21 -37.36
N SER A 138 6.17 -6.76 -37.12
CA SER A 138 6.94 -6.93 -35.88
C SER A 138 6.53 -6.05 -34.70
N THR A 139 5.58 -5.13 -34.86
CA THR A 139 5.09 -4.25 -33.79
C THR A 139 3.86 -4.86 -33.14
N VAL A 140 4.00 -5.32 -31.90
CA VAL A 140 2.93 -5.95 -31.14
C VAL A 140 1.94 -4.87 -30.69
N ALA A 141 0.71 -4.90 -31.20
CA ALA A 141 -0.35 -3.98 -30.79
C ALA A 141 -0.55 -4.02 -29.26
N GLY A 142 -0.63 -2.86 -28.62
CA GLY A 142 -0.80 -2.73 -27.17
C GLY A 142 0.48 -2.69 -26.34
N GLU A 143 1.68 -2.82 -26.94
CA GLU A 143 2.95 -2.80 -26.20
C GLU A 143 3.16 -1.45 -25.48
N HIS A 144 2.87 -0.32 -26.14
CA HIS A 144 3.08 1.00 -25.56
C HIS A 144 2.10 1.31 -24.43
N LEU A 145 0.83 0.92 -24.58
CA LEU A 145 -0.14 1.02 -23.49
C LEU A 145 0.23 0.12 -22.31
N SER A 146 0.74 -1.08 -22.58
CA SER A 146 1.24 -2.00 -21.56
C SER A 146 2.41 -1.39 -20.78
N GLU A 147 3.37 -0.75 -21.46
CA GLU A 147 4.48 -0.03 -20.83
C GLU A 147 3.98 1.01 -19.82
N VAL A 148 3.03 1.86 -20.25
CA VAL A 148 2.46 2.90 -19.37
C VAL A 148 1.67 2.27 -18.22
N THR A 149 0.92 1.21 -18.46
CA THR A 149 0.19 0.47 -17.41
C THR A 149 1.17 -0.13 -16.38
N VAL A 150 2.28 -0.72 -16.81
CA VAL A 150 3.33 -1.24 -15.91
C VAL A 150 3.96 -0.10 -15.10
N MET A 151 4.28 1.01 -15.74
CA MET A 151 4.86 2.20 -15.09
C MET A 151 3.93 2.77 -14.02
N LEU A 152 2.65 2.95 -14.34
CA LEU A 152 1.64 3.49 -13.42
C LEU A 152 1.44 2.55 -12.22
N ARG A 153 1.32 1.23 -12.47
CA ARG A 153 1.24 0.22 -11.39
C ARG A 153 2.47 0.25 -10.49
N ALA A 154 3.66 0.39 -11.07
CA ALA A 154 4.90 0.48 -10.30
C ALA A 154 4.92 1.72 -9.40
N LYS A 155 4.58 2.90 -9.95
CA LYS A 155 4.51 4.16 -9.18
C LYS A 155 3.47 4.07 -8.05
N PHE A 156 2.27 3.57 -8.34
CA PHE A 156 1.21 3.38 -7.33
C PHE A 156 1.68 2.47 -6.18
N ARG A 157 2.24 1.30 -6.49
CA ARG A 157 2.80 0.38 -5.47
C ARG A 157 3.90 1.04 -4.65
N ASN A 158 4.83 1.75 -5.30
CA ASN A 158 5.94 2.41 -4.62
C ASN A 158 5.45 3.48 -3.64
N TYR A 159 4.47 4.29 -4.02
CA TYR A 159 3.90 5.29 -3.12
C TYR A 159 3.14 4.66 -1.95
N MET A 160 2.33 3.62 -2.18
CA MET A 160 1.69 2.88 -1.09
C MET A 160 2.72 2.30 -0.11
N GLN A 161 3.79 1.69 -0.62
CA GLN A 161 4.86 1.15 0.23
C GLN A 161 5.54 2.25 1.05
N ALA A 162 5.81 3.41 0.42
CA ALA A 162 6.46 4.52 1.12
C ALA A 162 5.58 5.09 2.26
N VAL A 163 4.26 5.13 2.07
CA VAL A 163 3.28 5.48 3.11
C VAL A 163 3.33 4.46 4.25
N VAL A 164 3.26 3.16 3.93
CA VAL A 164 3.33 2.09 4.92
C VAL A 164 4.63 2.15 5.74
N GLU A 165 5.77 2.42 5.10
CA GLU A 165 7.03 2.60 5.83
C GLU A 165 7.02 3.81 6.76
N LYS A 166 6.39 4.92 6.36
CA LYS A 166 6.22 6.09 7.24
C LYS A 166 5.33 5.80 8.44
N LEU A 167 4.23 5.08 8.23
CA LEU A 167 3.35 4.65 9.32
C LEU A 167 4.09 3.69 10.27
N ALA A 168 4.88 2.76 9.74
CA ALA A 168 5.73 1.89 10.54
C ALA A 168 6.88 2.63 11.25
N GLU A 169 7.39 3.75 10.69
CA GLU A 169 8.34 4.61 11.40
C GLU A 169 7.71 5.20 12.66
N ASN A 170 6.43 5.59 12.63
CA ASN A 170 5.71 6.09 13.82
C ASN A 170 5.71 5.07 14.96
N THR A 171 5.44 3.79 14.68
CA THR A 171 5.39 2.75 15.72
C THR A 171 6.75 2.54 16.39
N ARG A 172 7.85 2.93 15.73
CA ARG A 172 9.22 2.82 16.24
C ARG A 172 9.72 4.09 16.95
N MET A 173 8.95 5.18 16.97
CA MET A 173 9.37 6.44 17.60
C MET A 173 9.44 6.33 19.13
N GLN A 174 8.46 5.67 19.74
CA GLN A 174 8.37 5.50 21.19
C GLN A 174 8.67 4.06 21.60
N SER A 175 9.24 3.88 22.80
CA SER A 175 9.46 2.52 23.33
C SER A 175 8.17 1.76 23.57
N ALA A 176 7.13 2.45 24.04
CA ALA A 176 5.81 1.88 24.34
C ALA A 176 5.05 1.36 23.12
N THR A 177 5.41 1.81 21.91
CA THR A 177 4.80 1.38 20.65
C THR A 177 5.71 0.44 19.83
N LYS A 178 6.96 0.25 20.26
CA LYS A 178 7.95 -0.51 19.52
C LYS A 178 7.84 -1.99 19.86
N LEU A 179 7.32 -2.79 18.93
CA LEU A 179 7.13 -4.25 19.06
C LEU A 179 8.32 -4.98 19.67
N LYS A 180 9.53 -4.73 19.16
CA LYS A 180 10.75 -5.35 19.70
C LYS A 180 10.95 -5.08 21.20
N LYS A 181 10.70 -3.86 21.67
CA LYS A 181 10.82 -3.52 23.09
C LYS A 181 9.68 -4.15 23.90
N ILE A 182 8.45 -4.09 23.41
CA ILE A 182 7.29 -4.71 24.06
C ILE A 182 7.53 -6.21 24.30
N ILE A 183 8.02 -6.92 23.27
CA ILE A 183 8.34 -8.35 23.38
C ILE A 183 9.50 -8.54 24.36
N GLN A 184 10.59 -7.77 24.25
CA GLN A 184 11.77 -7.86 25.13
C GLN A 184 11.46 -7.54 26.61
N ASP A 185 10.52 -6.67 26.89
CA ASP A 185 10.21 -6.30 28.27
C ASP A 185 9.22 -7.29 28.93
N SER A 186 8.78 -8.32 28.18
CA SER A 186 7.78 -9.31 28.59
C SER A 186 8.37 -10.71 28.86
N LYS A 187 9.63 -10.79 29.29
CA LYS A 187 10.37 -12.07 29.44
C LYS A 187 9.81 -12.94 30.56
N ASP A 188 9.79 -14.26 30.34
CA ASP A 188 9.76 -15.41 31.28
C ASP A 188 8.69 -15.46 32.40
N SER A 189 8.09 -14.35 32.84
CA SER A 189 7.06 -14.31 33.91
C SER A 189 5.80 -13.51 33.56
N ALA A 190 5.76 -12.85 32.39
CA ALA A 190 4.61 -12.06 32.01
C ALA A 190 3.38 -12.95 31.80
N ILE A 191 2.33 -12.67 32.56
CA ILE A 191 0.99 -13.20 32.30
C ILE A 191 0.51 -12.55 30.99
N GLU A 192 -0.35 -13.23 30.24
CA GLU A 192 -0.88 -12.71 28.97
C GLU A 192 -1.49 -11.31 29.13
N SER A 193 -2.14 -11.04 30.27
CA SER A 193 -2.65 -9.74 30.67
C SER A 193 -1.58 -8.65 30.71
N ASP A 194 -0.35 -8.96 31.12
CA ASP A 194 0.74 -7.98 31.21
C ASP A 194 1.22 -7.57 29.81
N ILE A 195 1.32 -8.54 28.90
CA ILE A 195 1.65 -8.30 27.50
C ILE A 195 0.54 -7.49 26.84
N GLN A 196 -0.72 -7.82 27.11
CA GLN A 196 -1.88 -7.10 26.60
C GLN A 196 -1.91 -5.66 27.10
N ASN A 197 -1.60 -5.40 28.38
CA ASN A 197 -1.48 -4.06 28.95
C ASN A 197 -0.37 -3.25 28.28
N ARG A 198 0.80 -3.87 28.05
CA ARG A 198 1.92 -3.22 27.35
C ARG A 198 1.60 -2.90 25.89
N MET A 199 0.81 -3.73 25.23
CA MET A 199 0.36 -3.51 23.85
C MET A 199 -0.71 -2.42 23.70
N GLN A 200 -1.36 -1.96 24.78
CA GLN A 200 -2.49 -1.00 24.68
C GLN A 200 -2.13 0.30 23.97
N HIS A 201 -0.94 0.84 24.22
CA HIS A 201 -0.49 2.08 23.57
C HIS A 201 -0.33 1.88 22.07
N LEU A 202 0.27 0.75 21.65
CA LEU A 202 0.37 0.41 20.24
C LEU A 202 -1.01 0.15 19.62
N LYS A 203 -1.87 -0.63 20.27
CA LYS A 203 -3.24 -0.92 19.81
C LYS A 203 -4.01 0.37 19.57
N THR A 204 -4.02 1.27 20.55
CA THR A 204 -4.71 2.58 20.44
C THR A 204 -4.16 3.41 19.29
N MET A 205 -2.83 3.42 19.10
CA MET A 205 -2.21 4.16 18.01
C MET A 205 -2.53 3.55 16.64
N LEU A 206 -2.54 2.23 16.52
CA LEU A 206 -2.93 1.52 15.31
C LEU A 206 -4.40 1.80 14.97
N SER A 207 -5.32 1.68 15.93
CA SER A 207 -6.74 2.01 15.73
C SER A 207 -6.91 3.43 15.19
N LYS A 208 -6.34 4.44 15.86
CA LYS A 208 -6.41 5.84 15.40
C LYS A 208 -5.82 6.05 14.01
N THR A 209 -4.74 5.33 13.70
CA THR A 209 -4.13 5.39 12.37
C THR A 209 -5.08 4.79 11.33
N ILE A 210 -5.69 3.63 11.61
CA ILE A 210 -6.64 2.96 10.70
C ILE A 210 -7.88 3.83 10.49
N ASP A 211 -8.44 4.44 11.54
CA ASP A 211 -9.55 5.39 11.44
C ASP A 211 -9.21 6.56 10.52
N HIS A 212 -8.01 7.13 10.70
CA HIS A 212 -7.52 8.21 9.84
C HIS A 212 -7.37 7.76 8.39
N LEU A 213 -6.77 6.59 8.15
CA LEU A 213 -6.63 6.03 6.80
C LEU A 213 -7.99 5.85 6.11
N HIS A 214 -9.02 5.43 6.86
CA HIS A 214 -10.37 5.26 6.33
C HIS A 214 -11.02 6.59 5.94
N SER A 215 -10.71 7.69 6.65
CA SER A 215 -11.20 9.02 6.28
C SER A 215 -10.57 9.57 5.00
N VAL A 216 -9.35 9.11 4.66
CA VAL A 216 -8.55 9.64 3.55
C VAL A 216 -8.66 8.80 2.27
N PHE A 217 -8.69 7.47 2.40
CA PHE A 217 -8.56 6.54 1.28
C PHE A 217 -9.87 5.86 0.90
N GLN A 218 -10.14 5.74 -0.40
CA GLN A 218 -11.23 4.91 -0.92
C GLN A 218 -11.06 3.46 -0.47
N THR A 219 -12.17 2.73 -0.33
CA THR A 219 -12.23 1.36 0.23
C THR A 219 -11.11 0.45 -0.24
N HIS A 220 -10.87 0.32 -1.55
CA HIS A 220 -9.81 -0.56 -2.05
C HIS A 220 -8.41 -0.09 -1.62
N VAL A 221 -8.11 1.20 -1.72
CA VAL A 221 -6.80 1.75 -1.34
C VAL A 221 -6.60 1.61 0.17
N PHE A 222 -7.64 1.90 0.95
CA PHE A 222 -7.67 1.72 2.40
C PHE A 222 -7.36 0.26 2.80
N VAL A 223 -8.10 -0.72 2.26
CA VAL A 223 -7.88 -2.15 2.56
C VAL A 223 -6.46 -2.57 2.19
N THR A 224 -5.97 -2.13 1.02
CA THR A 224 -4.61 -2.46 0.56
C THR A 224 -3.55 -1.91 1.52
N ILE A 225 -3.66 -0.65 1.92
CA ILE A 225 -2.70 -0.02 2.85
C ILE A 225 -2.76 -0.69 4.23
N CYS A 226 -3.95 -1.01 4.75
CA CYS A 226 -4.09 -1.69 6.04
C CYS A 226 -3.44 -3.07 6.02
N ARG A 227 -3.67 -3.86 4.95
CA ARG A 227 -3.03 -5.18 4.78
C ARG A 227 -1.51 -5.07 4.66
N CYS A 228 -1.00 -4.10 3.88
CA CYS A 228 0.44 -3.86 3.78
C CYS A 228 1.05 -3.39 5.12
N PHE A 229 0.32 -2.58 5.89
CA PHE A 229 0.78 -2.12 7.19
C PHE A 229 0.81 -3.25 8.21
N TRP A 230 -0.23 -4.09 8.24
CA TRP A 230 -0.28 -5.31 9.03
C TRP A 230 0.87 -6.25 8.68
N ASP A 231 1.12 -6.50 7.40
CA ASP A 231 2.27 -7.30 6.95
C ASP A 231 3.59 -6.68 7.42
N ARG A 232 3.75 -5.37 7.31
CA ARG A 232 4.99 -4.71 7.73
C ARG A 232 5.23 -4.85 9.24
N MET A 233 4.18 -4.81 10.05
CA MET A 233 4.27 -5.07 11.49
C MET A 233 4.64 -6.53 11.78
N GLY A 234 4.07 -7.48 11.02
CA GLY A 234 4.47 -8.89 11.06
C GLY A 234 5.94 -9.11 10.72
N GLN A 235 6.46 -8.43 9.69
CA GLN A 235 7.89 -8.46 9.34
C GLN A 235 8.79 -7.94 10.47
N ASP A 236 8.35 -6.93 11.23
CA ASP A 236 9.11 -6.44 12.39
C ASP A 236 9.18 -7.49 13.52
N VAL A 237 8.13 -8.30 13.70
CA VAL A 237 8.14 -9.46 14.62
C VAL A 237 9.00 -10.60 14.07
N LEU A 238 8.87 -10.92 12.77
CA LEU A 238 9.65 -11.96 12.10
C LEU A 238 11.14 -11.70 12.22
N SER A 239 11.57 -10.49 11.88
CA SER A 239 12.97 -10.06 12.02
C SER A 239 13.45 -10.17 13.47
N PHE A 240 12.61 -9.90 14.45
CA PHE A 240 12.97 -10.10 15.86
C PHE A 240 13.22 -11.57 16.19
N LEU A 241 12.35 -12.47 15.74
CA LEU A 241 12.47 -13.92 15.98
C LEU A 241 13.67 -14.53 15.27
N GLU A 242 13.91 -14.15 14.01
CA GLU A 242 15.05 -14.66 13.23
C GLU A 242 16.41 -14.32 13.85
N ASN A 243 16.52 -13.13 14.47
CA ASN A 243 17.72 -12.70 15.16
C ASN A 243 17.93 -13.40 16.52
N ARG A 244 16.96 -14.19 16.99
CA ARG A 244 16.91 -14.75 18.36
C ARG A 244 16.41 -16.21 18.39
N LYS A 245 16.62 -16.97 17.31
CA LYS A 245 16.09 -18.34 17.10
C LYS A 245 16.30 -19.33 18.27
N GLU A 246 17.31 -19.12 19.10
CA GLU A 246 17.62 -20.00 20.25
C GLU A 246 16.91 -19.59 21.55
N ASN A 247 16.34 -18.39 21.65
CA ASN A 247 15.71 -17.88 22.87
C ASN A 247 14.19 -18.11 22.90
N LYS A 248 13.80 -19.31 23.32
CA LYS A 248 12.39 -19.72 23.46
C LYS A 248 11.57 -18.90 24.46
N SER A 249 12.24 -18.18 25.36
CA SER A 249 11.64 -17.28 26.37
C SER A 249 10.71 -16.21 25.76
N TRP A 250 10.92 -15.83 24.50
CA TRP A 250 10.14 -14.79 23.81
C TRP A 250 8.97 -15.31 22.98
N TYR A 251 8.82 -16.62 22.83
CA TYR A 251 7.81 -17.18 21.91
C TYR A 251 6.39 -16.95 22.41
N LYS A 252 6.18 -17.08 23.73
CA LYS A 252 4.89 -16.77 24.36
C LYS A 252 4.52 -15.30 24.11
N ALA A 253 5.43 -14.38 24.43
CA ALA A 253 5.23 -12.95 24.22
C ALA A 253 5.00 -12.60 22.74
N SER A 254 5.74 -13.23 21.83
CA SER A 254 5.60 -13.01 20.38
C SER A 254 4.27 -13.53 19.86
N ARG A 255 3.80 -14.71 20.33
CA ARG A 255 2.50 -15.27 19.95
C ARG A 255 1.35 -14.37 20.37
N VAL A 256 1.35 -13.89 21.61
CA VAL A 256 0.34 -12.95 22.12
C VAL A 256 0.40 -11.62 21.34
N THR A 257 1.60 -11.11 21.08
CA THR A 257 1.78 -9.87 20.30
C THR A 257 1.17 -9.99 18.90
N VAL A 258 1.42 -11.10 18.21
CA VAL A 258 0.86 -11.37 16.86
C VAL A 258 -0.65 -11.48 16.91
N ALA A 259 -1.21 -12.21 17.88
CA ALA A 259 -2.65 -12.33 18.06
C ALA A 259 -3.32 -10.96 18.28
N ILE A 260 -2.70 -10.08 19.07
CA ILE A 260 -3.20 -8.71 19.28
C ILE A 260 -3.13 -7.87 18.00
N LEU A 261 -2.06 -8.00 17.19
CA LEU A 261 -1.98 -7.31 15.91
C LEU A 261 -3.10 -7.77 14.97
N ASP A 262 -3.30 -9.09 14.87
CA ASP A 262 -4.33 -9.68 14.02
C ASP A 262 -5.73 -9.21 14.44
N ASP A 263 -6.05 -9.28 15.74
CA ASP A 263 -7.29 -8.76 16.30
C ASP A 263 -7.46 -7.26 16.01
N THR A 264 -6.41 -6.46 16.21
CA THR A 264 -6.49 -5.01 16.02
C THR A 264 -6.78 -4.65 14.57
N PHE A 265 -6.03 -5.19 13.60
CA PHE A 265 -6.28 -4.89 12.19
C PHE A 265 -7.63 -5.44 11.73
N ALA A 266 -7.95 -6.70 12.04
CA ALA A 266 -9.18 -7.32 11.61
C ALA A 266 -10.41 -6.63 12.21
N SER A 267 -10.44 -6.39 13.52
CA SER A 267 -11.59 -5.75 14.19
C SER A 267 -11.80 -4.31 13.72
N GLN A 268 -10.73 -3.53 13.54
CA GLN A 268 -10.85 -2.13 13.10
C GLN A 268 -11.30 -2.04 11.64
N MET A 269 -10.74 -2.87 10.76
CA MET A 269 -11.20 -2.94 9.38
C MET A 269 -12.67 -3.38 9.32
N GLN A 270 -13.04 -4.42 10.07
CA GLN A 270 -14.42 -4.92 10.14
C GLN A 270 -15.39 -3.88 10.70
N GLN A 271 -14.99 -3.12 11.72
CA GLN A 271 -15.80 -2.06 12.30
C GLN A 271 -16.09 -0.94 11.28
N LEU A 272 -15.11 -0.56 10.47
CA LEU A 272 -15.22 0.57 9.54
C LEU A 272 -15.92 0.21 8.23
N LEU A 273 -15.70 -1.01 7.71
CA LEU A 273 -16.23 -1.43 6.41
C LEU A 273 -17.38 -2.43 6.49
N GLY A 274 -17.59 -3.10 7.63
CA GLY A 274 -18.67 -4.05 7.85
C GLY A 274 -18.77 -5.10 6.73
N HIS A 275 -19.93 -5.15 6.08
CA HIS A 275 -20.23 -6.11 5.01
C HIS A 275 -19.50 -5.83 3.67
N VAL A 276 -18.81 -4.69 3.53
CA VAL A 276 -18.06 -4.37 2.31
C VAL A 276 -16.76 -5.16 2.20
N LEU A 277 -16.23 -5.65 3.33
CA LEU A 277 -15.03 -6.48 3.37
C LEU A 277 -15.29 -7.89 2.85
N GLN A 278 -14.34 -8.41 2.08
CA GLN A 278 -14.33 -9.82 1.70
C GLN A 278 -13.54 -10.63 2.73
N GLU A 279 -13.85 -11.91 2.86
CA GLU A 279 -13.14 -12.81 3.79
C GLU A 279 -11.63 -12.80 3.56
N LYS A 280 -11.20 -12.79 2.29
CA LYS A 280 -9.79 -12.69 1.87
C LYS A 280 -9.09 -11.42 2.37
N ASP A 281 -9.84 -10.34 2.63
CA ASP A 281 -9.29 -9.06 3.08
C ASP A 281 -8.88 -9.12 4.56
N LEU A 282 -9.44 -10.06 5.32
CA LEU A 282 -9.14 -10.33 6.73
C LEU A 282 -8.16 -11.49 6.94
N GLU A 283 -7.80 -12.22 5.88
CA GLU A 283 -6.80 -13.27 5.96
C GLU A 283 -5.44 -12.70 6.41
N PRO A 284 -4.76 -13.34 7.39
CA PRO A 284 -3.47 -12.89 7.89
C PRO A 284 -2.44 -12.74 6.76
N PRO A 285 -1.70 -11.62 6.70
CA PRO A 285 -0.65 -11.44 5.69
C PRO A 285 0.48 -12.47 5.78
N ARG A 286 1.26 -12.58 4.69
CA ARG A 286 2.31 -13.60 4.53
C ARG A 286 3.30 -13.62 5.71
N SER A 287 3.78 -12.45 6.13
CA SER A 287 4.76 -12.37 7.24
C SER A 287 4.18 -12.88 8.56
N ILE A 288 2.89 -12.65 8.81
CA ILE A 288 2.18 -13.15 10.00
C ILE A 288 2.07 -14.67 9.95
N MET A 289 1.70 -15.23 8.79
CA MET A 289 1.65 -16.69 8.60
C MET A 289 3.02 -17.34 8.84
N GLU A 290 4.10 -16.69 8.39
CA GLU A 290 5.46 -17.16 8.60
C GLU A 290 5.88 -17.10 10.08
N VAL A 291 5.56 -16.01 10.77
CA VAL A 291 5.76 -15.90 12.23
C VAL A 291 5.00 -17.01 12.96
N ARG A 292 3.74 -17.26 12.61
CA ARG A 292 2.94 -18.36 13.19
C ARG A 292 3.60 -19.72 12.93
N SER A 293 4.14 -19.96 11.73
CA SER A 293 4.86 -21.20 11.42
C SER A 293 6.06 -21.42 12.33
N ILE A 294 6.89 -20.39 12.55
CA ILE A 294 8.03 -20.46 13.47
C ILE A 294 7.56 -20.76 14.90
N LEU A 295 6.51 -20.07 15.36
CA LEU A 295 6.00 -20.20 16.73
C LEU A 295 5.23 -21.51 16.99
N CYS A 296 4.76 -22.20 15.94
CA CYS A 296 4.08 -23.51 16.03
C CYS A 296 5.05 -24.70 16.01
N LYS A 297 6.21 -24.59 15.34
CA LYS A 297 7.23 -25.66 15.32
C LYS A 297 7.78 -26.02 16.71
N ASP A 298 7.63 -25.12 17.68
CA ASP A 298 8.07 -25.30 19.06
C ASP A 298 6.93 -25.48 20.07
N ALA A 299 5.69 -25.74 19.61
CA ALA A 299 4.64 -26.20 20.53
C ALA A 299 5.03 -27.60 21.04
N PRO A 300 5.14 -27.83 22.36
CA PRO A 300 5.39 -29.17 22.87
C PRO A 300 4.24 -30.06 22.41
N ASN A 301 4.56 -31.17 21.75
CA ASN A 301 3.64 -32.28 21.56
C ASN A 301 3.14 -32.69 22.95
N GLN A 302 1.93 -32.25 23.28
CA GLN A 302 1.26 -32.60 24.55
C GLN A 302 0.71 -34.04 24.47
N LYS A 303 1.53 -34.97 23.97
CA LYS A 303 1.20 -36.38 23.73
C LYS A 303 2.30 -37.37 24.11
N ASP A 304 3.24 -36.98 24.97
CA ASP A 304 4.13 -37.95 25.63
C ASP A 304 4.06 -37.76 27.15
N SER A 305 2.88 -38.00 27.71
CA SER A 305 2.75 -38.40 29.12
C SER A 305 2.32 -39.86 29.16
N LYS A 306 3.30 -40.74 29.00
CA LYS A 306 3.25 -42.10 29.55
C LYS A 306 4.28 -42.16 30.66
N TYR A 307 3.87 -41.74 31.85
CA TYR A 307 4.57 -42.14 33.07
C TYR A 307 4.22 -43.61 33.34
N TYR A 308 5.23 -44.47 33.19
CA TYR A 308 5.28 -45.77 33.85
C TYR A 308 6.35 -45.67 34.94
N TYR A 309 5.92 -45.53 36.20
CA TYR A 309 6.29 -46.36 37.36
C TYR A 309 5.44 -45.91 38.55
#